data_AF-A0A949CZB3-F1
#
_entry.id   AF-A0A949CZB3-F1
#
_cell.length_a   1.000
_cell.length_b   1.000
_cell.length_c   1.000
_cell.angle_alpha   90.00
_cell.angle_beta   90.00
_cell.angle_gamma   90.00
#
_symmetry.space_group_name_H-M   'P 1'
#
loop_
_entity.id
_entity.type
_entity.pdbx_description
1 polymer ?
#
loop_
_entity_poly.entity_id
_entity_poly.type
_entity_poly.pdbx_seq_one_letter_code
_entity_poly.pdbx_strand_id
1 'polypeptide(L)'
;IGAPRIEFVAPDLKRPIAVPTKIELRFLSNAPAEPKPETFKALYGAFKIDITQRLIGLAKVTKDGISVSDAALPSGKHQLLLSLTDTLGRESQQVVSFTVQ
;
A
#
# COMPACT_ATOMS: atom_id res chain seq x y z
N ILE A 1 -17.11 3.28 -15.12
CA ILE A 1 -16.13 4.30 -14.67
C ILE A 1 -15.71 3.92 -13.25
N GLY A 2 -14.49 3.41 -13.04
CA GLY A 2 -14.08 2.74 -11.79
C GLY A 2 -13.15 3.56 -10.89
N ALA A 3 -13.18 3.33 -9.58
CA ALA A 3 -12.28 3.91 -8.56
C ALA A 3 -10.79 3.63 -8.88
N PRO A 4 -9.81 4.37 -8.31
CA PRO A 4 -8.40 4.06 -8.50
C PRO A 4 -8.08 2.64 -8.02
N ARG A 5 -6.97 2.04 -8.45
CA ARG A 5 -6.53 0.75 -7.93
C ARG A 5 -5.15 0.86 -7.31
N ILE A 6 -4.94 0.12 -6.24
CA ILE A 6 -3.65 -0.11 -5.63
C ILE A 6 -3.17 -1.47 -6.12
N GLU A 7 -1.92 -1.60 -6.52
CA GLU A 7 -1.32 -2.88 -6.86
C GLU A 7 -0.06 -3.08 -6.03
N PHE A 8 0.05 -4.26 -5.41
CA PHE A 8 1.25 -4.63 -4.68
C PHE A 8 2.21 -5.31 -5.67
N VAL A 9 3.29 -4.62 -6.01
CA VAL A 9 4.24 -5.04 -7.05
C VAL A 9 5.36 -5.89 -6.47
N ALA A 10 5.89 -5.50 -5.30
CA ALA A 10 6.95 -6.23 -4.61
C ALA A 10 6.84 -6.05 -3.08
N PRO A 11 7.24 -7.04 -2.27
CA PRO A 11 7.58 -8.42 -2.68
C PRO A 11 6.38 -9.24 -3.15
N ASP A 12 6.62 -10.47 -3.63
CA ASP A 12 5.55 -11.43 -3.93
C ASP A 12 4.86 -11.88 -2.63
N LEU A 13 3.66 -11.34 -2.39
CA LEU A 13 2.87 -11.63 -1.19
C LEU A 13 2.36 -13.07 -1.10
N LYS A 14 2.45 -13.86 -2.18
CA LYS A 14 2.03 -15.28 -2.18
C LYS A 14 3.05 -16.19 -1.51
N ARG A 15 4.25 -15.67 -1.23
CA ARG A 15 5.34 -16.39 -0.57
C ARG A 15 5.72 -15.69 0.73
N PRO A 16 6.33 -16.43 1.68
CA PRO A 16 6.94 -15.78 2.84
C PRO A 16 7.99 -14.76 2.39
N ILE A 17 7.95 -13.59 3.00
CA ILE A 17 8.82 -12.45 2.71
C ILE A 17 10.02 -12.51 3.65
N ALA A 18 11.22 -12.56 3.09
CA ALA A 18 12.46 -12.38 3.85
C ALA A 18 12.77 -10.90 4.04
N VAL A 19 13.41 -10.55 5.17
CA VAL A 19 13.85 -9.18 5.49
C VAL A 19 15.37 -9.01 5.40
N PRO A 20 15.88 -7.82 5.03
CA PRO A 20 15.12 -6.65 4.55
C PRO A 20 14.50 -6.90 3.16
N THR A 21 13.41 -6.20 2.85
CA THR A 21 12.70 -6.35 1.59
C THR A 21 12.34 -5.01 0.95
N LYS A 22 12.28 -4.99 -0.38
CA LYS A 22 11.73 -3.85 -1.12
C LYS A 22 10.21 -3.93 -1.15
N ILE A 23 9.52 -2.91 -0.65
CA ILE A 23 8.08 -2.76 -0.81
C ILE A 23 7.81 -1.81 -1.97
N GLU A 24 6.99 -2.22 -2.92
CA GLU A 24 6.56 -1.39 -4.04
C GLU A 24 5.06 -1.53 -4.25
N LEU A 25 4.36 -0.39 -4.12
CA LEU A 25 2.95 -0.22 -4.44
C LEU A 25 2.84 0.65 -5.68
N ARG A 26 1.95 0.27 -6.60
CA ARG A 26 1.60 1.06 -7.78
C ARG A 26 0.18 1.58 -7.67
N PHE A 27 -0.03 2.83 -8.05
CA PHE A 27 -1.35 3.41 -8.20
C PHE A 27 -1.75 3.37 -9.67
N LEU A 28 -2.86 2.70 -9.97
CA LEU A 28 -3.44 2.69 -11.31
C LEU A 28 -4.56 3.71 -11.39
N SER A 29 -4.41 4.65 -12.31
CA SER A 29 -5.42 5.63 -12.66
C SER A 29 -6.55 4.99 -13.48
N ASN A 30 -7.72 5.63 -13.43
CA ASN A 30 -8.84 5.32 -14.30
C ASN A 30 -9.31 6.65 -14.90
N ALA A 31 -8.79 6.93 -16.10
CA ALA A 31 -9.04 8.17 -16.83
C ALA A 31 -10.56 8.49 -16.90
N PRO A 32 -10.96 9.77 -16.74
CA PRO A 32 -10.09 10.95 -16.67
C PRO A 32 -9.54 11.28 -15.27
N ALA A 33 -9.74 10.44 -14.25
CA ALA A 33 -9.26 10.76 -12.89
C ALA A 33 -7.86 10.21 -12.62
N GLU A 34 -7.14 10.95 -11.79
CA GLU A 34 -5.80 10.59 -11.32
C GLU A 34 -5.84 10.24 -9.83
N PRO A 35 -5.08 9.24 -9.37
CA PRO A 35 -4.94 8.94 -7.95
C PRO A 35 -4.36 10.15 -7.20
N LYS A 36 -4.79 10.33 -5.95
CA LYS A 36 -4.26 11.34 -5.02
C LYS A 36 -3.41 10.66 -3.96
N PRO A 37 -2.09 10.55 -4.13
CA PRO A 37 -1.20 9.90 -3.16
C PRO A 37 -1.36 10.40 -1.73
N GLU A 38 -1.68 11.68 -1.54
CA GLU A 38 -1.90 12.32 -0.24
C GLU A 38 -3.14 11.77 0.51
N THR A 39 -4.03 11.07 -0.19
CA THR A 39 -5.21 10.41 0.41
C THR A 39 -4.93 8.95 0.78
N PHE A 40 -3.73 8.43 0.48
CA PHE A 40 -3.37 7.07 0.79
C PHE A 40 -3.47 6.80 2.30
N LYS A 41 -4.13 5.71 2.67
CA LYS A 41 -4.14 5.20 4.04
C LYS A 41 -3.76 3.73 4.09
N ALA A 42 -3.09 3.37 5.17
CA ALA A 42 -2.75 1.99 5.49
C ALA A 42 -3.13 1.70 6.95
N LEU A 43 -4.11 0.82 7.12
CA LEU A 43 -4.60 0.39 8.44
C LEU A 43 -4.15 -1.04 8.71
N TYR A 44 -3.58 -1.29 9.89
CA TYR A 44 -2.97 -2.56 10.26
C TYR A 44 -3.86 -3.41 11.17
N GLY A 45 -3.99 -4.69 10.81
CA GLY A 45 -4.65 -5.71 11.60
C GLY A 45 -6.14 -5.50 11.84
N ALA A 46 -6.74 -6.38 12.66
CA ALA A 46 -8.17 -6.35 12.97
C ALA A 46 -8.62 -5.06 13.67
N PHE A 47 -7.73 -4.43 14.44
CA PHE A 47 -7.99 -3.16 15.12
C PHE A 47 -7.85 -1.93 14.21
N LYS A 48 -7.48 -2.10 12.94
CA LYS A 48 -7.32 -1.03 11.94
C LYS A 48 -6.44 0.13 12.44
N ILE A 49 -5.31 -0.22 13.07
CA ILE A 49 -4.35 0.76 13.59
C ILE A 49 -3.79 1.54 12.40
N ASP A 50 -3.94 2.87 12.38
CA ASP A 50 -3.41 3.70 11.30
C ASP A 50 -1.88 3.76 11.38
N ILE A 51 -1.22 3.21 10.36
CA ILE A 51 0.25 3.19 10.23
C ILE A 51 0.74 4.05 9.06
N THR A 52 -0.13 4.87 8.47
CA THR A 52 0.13 5.65 7.25
C THR A 52 1.38 6.52 7.39
N GLN A 53 1.46 7.30 8.46
CA GLN A 53 2.60 8.19 8.70
C GLN A 53 3.93 7.43 8.87
N ARG A 54 3.88 6.27 9.53
CA ARG A 54 5.06 5.40 9.69
C ARG A 54 5.55 4.85 8.36
N LEU A 55 4.64 4.45 7.47
CA LEU A 55 4.99 3.95 6.15
C LEU A 55 5.53 5.06 5.25
N ILE A 56 4.84 6.20 5.18
CA ILE A 56 5.24 7.33 4.33
C ILE A 56 6.58 7.91 4.79
N GLY A 57 6.85 7.97 6.11
CA GLY A 57 8.12 8.46 6.65
C GLY A 57 9.35 7.64 6.23
N LEU A 58 9.15 6.38 5.78
CA LEU A 58 10.22 5.49 5.30
C LEU A 58 10.19 5.30 3.79
N ALA A 59 9.19 5.86 3.10
CA ALA A 59 8.92 5.61 1.70
C ALA A 59 9.20 6.82 0.82
N LYS A 60 9.55 6.54 -0.43
CA LYS A 60 9.43 7.51 -1.52
C LYS A 60 8.00 7.43 -2.07
N VAL A 61 7.27 8.53 -1.97
CA VAL A 61 5.90 8.66 -2.49
C VAL A 61 5.92 9.46 -3.79
N THR A 62 5.21 8.97 -4.81
CA THR A 62 5.04 9.62 -6.10
C THR A 62 3.59 9.51 -6.54
N LYS A 63 3.23 10.22 -7.62
CA LYS A 63 1.90 10.06 -8.26
C LYS A 63 1.61 8.63 -8.72
N ASP A 64 2.65 7.86 -9.04
CA ASP A 64 2.53 6.53 -9.61
C ASP A 64 2.54 5.42 -8.54
N GLY A 65 2.86 5.75 -7.28
CA GLY A 65 2.96 4.75 -6.21
C GLY A 65 3.85 5.13 -5.03
N ILE A 66 4.09 4.12 -4.18
CA ILE A 66 4.88 4.19 -2.96
C ILE A 66 5.98 3.13 -3.03
N SER A 67 7.22 3.48 -2.71
CA SER A 67 8.34 2.53 -2.66
C SER A 67 9.19 2.67 -1.40
N VAL A 68 9.52 1.56 -0.77
CA VAL A 68 10.48 1.45 0.35
C VAL A 68 11.57 0.47 -0.07
N SER A 69 12.84 0.86 0.08
CA SER A 69 13.97 0.05 -0.39
C SER A 69 14.37 -1.07 0.58
N ASP A 70 14.44 -0.75 1.88
CA ASP A 70 14.89 -1.66 2.95
C ASP A 70 13.86 -1.71 4.08
N ALA A 71 12.68 -2.27 3.78
CA ALA A 71 11.66 -2.44 4.80
C ALA A 71 12.04 -3.57 5.76
N ALA A 72 12.18 -3.22 7.04
CA ALA A 72 12.26 -4.17 8.14
C ALA A 72 10.86 -4.39 8.71
N LEU A 73 10.32 -5.59 8.52
CA LEU A 73 9.00 -6.00 9.00
C LEU A 73 9.19 -7.01 10.15
N PRO A 74 8.38 -6.96 11.22
CA PRO A 74 8.37 -8.02 12.22
C PRO A 74 8.03 -9.36 11.57
N SER A 75 8.57 -10.47 12.08
CA SER A 75 8.17 -11.80 11.60
C SER A 75 6.72 -12.12 12.01
N GLY A 76 6.05 -12.92 11.18
CA GLY A 76 4.68 -13.36 11.43
C GLY A 76 3.70 -13.05 10.31
N LYS A 77 2.41 -13.17 10.62
CA LYS A 77 1.31 -12.91 9.68
C LYS A 77 0.82 -11.48 9.84
N HIS A 78 0.66 -10.80 8.72
CA HIS A 78 0.22 -9.42 8.67
C HIS A 78 -0.99 -9.26 7.76
N GLN A 79 -1.82 -8.27 8.09
CA GLN A 79 -2.92 -7.84 7.26
C GLN A 79 -2.96 -6.31 7.25
N LEU A 80 -3.09 -5.73 6.07
CA LEU A 80 -3.31 -4.30 5.87
C LEU A 80 -4.61 -4.09 5.11
N LEU A 81 -5.35 -3.06 5.50
CA LEU A 81 -6.37 -2.43 4.67
C LEU A 81 -5.76 -1.15 4.09
N LEU A 82 -5.59 -1.14 2.78
CA LEU A 82 -5.09 0.01 2.02
C LEU A 82 -6.27 0.76 1.41
N SER A 83 -6.24 2.09 1.43
CA SER A 83 -7.22 2.90 0.70
C SER A 83 -6.58 4.07 -0.04
N LEU A 84 -7.24 4.50 -1.10
CA LEU A 84 -6.79 5.59 -1.97
C LEU A 84 -7.98 6.22 -2.69
N THR A 85 -7.97 7.54 -2.81
CA THR A 85 -8.97 8.33 -3.51
C THR A 85 -8.37 8.99 -4.75
N ASP A 86 -9.21 9.34 -5.73
CA ASP A 86 -8.80 10.05 -6.94
C ASP A 86 -9.31 11.50 -7.02
N THR A 87 -8.98 12.18 -8.12
CA THR A 87 -9.39 13.57 -8.38
C THR A 87 -10.90 13.78 -8.49
N LEU A 88 -11.68 12.74 -8.77
CA LEU A 88 -13.15 12.79 -8.82
C LEU A 88 -13.81 12.36 -7.49
N GLY A 89 -13.02 12.11 -6.44
CA GLY A 89 -13.51 11.73 -5.12
C GLY A 89 -13.90 10.26 -4.99
N ARG A 90 -13.52 9.41 -5.95
CA ARG A 90 -13.81 7.97 -5.90
C ARG A 90 -12.76 7.28 -5.04
N GLU A 91 -13.20 6.52 -4.05
CA GLU A 91 -12.32 5.77 -3.14
C GLU A 91 -12.26 4.29 -3.53
N SER A 92 -11.09 3.69 -3.34
CA SER A 92 -10.87 2.25 -3.40
C SER A 92 -10.29 1.75 -2.09
N GLN A 93 -10.61 0.50 -1.75
CA GLN A 93 -10.04 -0.20 -0.62
C GLN A 93 -9.57 -1.59 -1.04
N GLN A 94 -8.43 -2.01 -0.49
CA GLN A 94 -7.86 -3.31 -0.74
C GLN A 94 -7.30 -3.90 0.54
N VAL A 95 -7.70 -5.13 0.85
CA VAL A 95 -7.07 -5.93 1.89
C VAL A 95 -5.89 -6.69 1.30
N VAL A 96 -4.72 -6.56 1.91
CA VAL A 96 -3.54 -7.38 1.61
C VAL A 96 -3.14 -8.16 2.85
N SER A 97 -2.87 -9.45 2.67
CA SER A 97 -2.40 -10.34 3.72
C SER A 97 -1.10 -10.98 3.26
N PHE A 98 -0.11 -11.05 4.15
CA PHE A 98 1.21 -11.62 3.83
C PHE A 98 1.88 -12.18 5.08
N THR A 99 2.93 -12.98 4.88
CA THR A 99 3.72 -13.58 5.95
C THR A 99 5.16 -13.16 5.81
N VAL A 100 5.80 -12.76 6.91
CA VAL A 100 7.21 -12.42 7.01
C VAL A 100 7.93 -13.51 7.80
N GLN A 101 9.12 -13.93 7.33
CA GLN A 101 9.99 -14.91 7.98
C GLN A 101 11.24 -14.23 8.54
#